data_AF-A0A838P7K9-F1
#
_entry.id   AF-A0A838P7K9-F1
#
_cell.length_a   1.000
_cell.length_b   1.000
_cell.length_c   1.000
_cell.angle_alpha   90.00
_cell.angle_beta   90.00
_cell.angle_gamma   90.00
#
_symmetry.space_group_name_H-M   'P 1'
#
loop_
_entity.id
_entity.type
_entity.pdbx_description
1 polymer ?
#
loop_
_entity_poly.entity_id
_entity_poly.type
_entity_poly.pdbx_seq_one_letter_code
_entity_poly.pdbx_strand_id
1 'polypeptide(L)' 'MMAGQGSTGNVIAALASFFVPGLGQLIQGRLLLAGIHFVLAALLWLILMGWVVHLWSILDAALWKPKATSV' A
#
# COMPACT_ATOMS: atom_id res chain seq x y z
N MET A 1 -6.56 32.70 -10.80
CA MET A 1 -7.72 31.79 -10.68
C MET A 1 -7.24 30.39 -11.06
N MET A 2 -7.31 29.41 -10.15
CA MET A 2 -6.89 27.99 -10.28
C MET A 2 -5.61 27.70 -11.08
N ALA A 3 -4.49 27.39 -10.40
CA ALA A 3 -3.44 26.57 -11.02
C ALA A 3 -4.11 25.25 -11.46
N GLY A 4 -4.18 25.02 -12.77
CA GLY A 4 -5.17 24.13 -13.40
C GLY A 4 -5.18 22.71 -12.85
N GLN A 5 -6.37 22.26 -12.45
CA GLN A 5 -6.70 20.85 -12.35
C GLN A 5 -6.32 20.17 -13.68
N GLY A 6 -5.42 19.18 -13.65
CA GLY A 6 -4.86 18.55 -14.86
C GLY A 6 -3.44 19.00 -15.24
N SER A 7 -2.77 19.85 -14.45
CA SER A 7 -1.33 20.09 -14.59
C SER A 7 -0.53 18.78 -14.47
N THR A 8 0.58 18.67 -15.21
CA THR A 8 1.53 17.55 -15.15
C THR A 8 1.91 17.20 -13.70
N GLY A 9 2.06 18.21 -12.83
CA GLY A 9 2.35 18.01 -11.41
C GLY A 9 1.24 17.30 -10.64
N ASN A 10 -0.03 17.55 -10.97
CA ASN A 10 -1.17 16.85 -10.38
C ASN A 10 -1.29 15.41 -10.90
N VAL A 11 -0.98 15.17 -12.18
CA VAL A 11 -0.96 13.81 -12.75
C VAL A 11 0.14 12.96 -12.11
N ILE A 12 1.35 13.50 -11.98
CA ILE A 12 2.46 12.82 -11.31
C ILE A 12 2.12 12.57 -9.84
N ALA A 13 1.51 13.53 -9.15
CA ALA A 13 1.08 13.34 -7.77
C ALA A 13 0.01 12.24 -7.62
N ALA A 14 -0.94 12.16 -8.56
CA ALA A 14 -1.94 11.10 -8.59
C ALA A 14 -1.29 9.72 -8.82
N LEU A 15 -0.37 9.62 -9.79
CA LEU A 15 0.39 8.39 -10.06
C LEU A 15 1.25 7.98 -8.87
N ALA A 16 1.91 8.92 -8.20
CA ALA A 16 2.70 8.62 -7.01
C ALA A 16 1.83 8.09 -5.86
N SER A 17 0.63 8.66 -5.68
CA SER A 17 -0.33 8.23 -4.65
C SER A 17 -0.94 6.85 -4.91
N PHE A 18 -0.89 6.36 -6.16
CA PHE A 18 -1.32 5.01 -6.51
C PHE A 18 -0.37 3.93 -5.95
N PHE A 19 0.95 4.18 -5.94
CA PHE A 19 1.92 3.23 -5.38
C PHE A 19 1.94 3.26 -3.86
N VAL A 20 2.06 4.46 -3.29
CA VAL A 20 2.05 4.63 -1.83
C VAL A 20 1.14 5.82 -1.48
N PRO A 21 0.10 5.58 -0.66
CA PRO A 21 -0.80 6.64 -0.24
C PRO A 21 -0.04 7.75 0.50
N GLY A 22 -0.28 8.99 0.10
CA GLY A 22 0.40 10.17 0.64
C GLY A 22 1.56 10.71 -0.21
N LEU A 23 2.15 9.93 -1.12
CA LEU A 23 3.30 10.40 -1.93
C LEU A 23 2.95 11.59 -2.84
N GLY A 24 1.77 11.62 -3.45
CA GLY A 24 1.37 12.77 -4.27
C GLY A 24 1.29 14.07 -3.49
N GLN A 25 0.93 13.98 -2.22
CA GLN A 25 0.91 15.14 -1.32
C GLN A 25 2.34 15.57 -0.94
N LEU A 26 3.30 14.64 -0.84
CA LEU A 26 4.71 14.97 -0.69
C LEU A 26 5.25 15.71 -1.92
N ILE A 27 4.93 15.24 -3.12
CA ILE A 27 5.35 15.87 -4.39
C ILE A 27 4.77 17.30 -4.54
N GLN A 28 3.59 17.54 -3.98
CA GLN A 28 2.96 18.87 -3.93
C GLN A 28 3.44 19.75 -2.76
N GLY A 29 4.40 19.30 -1.93
CA GLY A 29 4.91 20.05 -0.77
C GLY A 29 4.00 20.05 0.47
N ARG A 30 2.98 19.19 0.51
CA ARG A 30 1.95 19.11 1.57
C ARG A 30 2.29 17.98 2.57
N LEU A 31 3.36 18.15 3.35
CA LEU A 31 3.91 17.12 4.24
C LEU A 31 2.90 16.61 5.30
N LEU A 32 2.13 17.50 5.92
CA LEU A 32 1.15 17.12 6.94
C LEU A 32 0.06 16.20 6.37
N LEU A 33 -0.48 16.55 5.19
CA LEU A 33 -1.49 15.71 4.52
C LEU A 33 -0.92 14.38 4.04
N ALA A 34 0.32 14.37 3.55
CA ALA A 34 0.99 13.14 3.17
C ALA A 34 1.08 12.17 4.35
N GLY A 35 1.51 12.67 5.51
CA GLY A 35 1.59 11.88 6.74
C GLY A 35 0.23 11.32 7.16
N ILE A 36 -0.83 12.15 7.13
CA ILE A 36 -2.19 11.71 7.47
C ILE A 36 -2.67 10.59 6.54
N HIS A 37 -2.50 10.75 5.21
CA HIS A 37 -2.91 9.72 4.25
C HIS A 37 -2.12 8.42 4.41
N PHE A 38 -0.82 8.52 4.68
CA PHE A 38 0.03 7.34 4.91
C PHE A 38 -0.41 6.57 6.16
N VAL A 39 -0.64 7.27 7.27
CA VAL A 39 -1.09 6.65 8.54
C VAL A 39 -2.48 6.04 8.39
N LEU A 40 -3.42 6.75 7.78
CA LEU A 40 -4.78 6.21 7.56
C LEU A 40 -4.77 4.97 6.69
N ALA A 41 -3.94 4.95 5.63
CA ALA A 41 -3.80 3.77 4.79
C ALA A 41 -3.17 2.59 5.54
N ALA A 42 -2.14 2.84 6.36
CA ALA A 42 -1.54 1.81 7.21
C ALA A 42 -2.55 1.25 8.23
N LEU A 43 -3.35 2.11 8.85
CA LEU A 43 -4.40 1.70 9.79
C LEU A 43 -5.50 0.88 9.09
N LEU A 44 -5.98 1.34 7.93
CA LEU A 44 -6.96 0.58 7.14
C LEU A 44 -6.39 -0.76 6.67
N TRP A 45 -5.12 -0.82 6.30
CA TRP A 45 -4.46 -2.07 5.95
C TRP A 45 -4.36 -3.04 7.13
N LEU A 46 -4.08 -2.56 8.34
CA LEU A 46 -4.09 -3.36 9.57
C LEU A 46 -5.50 -3.87 9.90
N ILE A 47 -6.52 -3.02 9.76
CA ILE A 47 -7.93 -3.34 10.09
C ILE A 47 -8.54 -4.30 9.06
N LEU A 48 -8.25 -4.12 7.77
CA LEU A 48 -8.81 -4.93 6.68
C LEU A 48 -8.11 -6.30 6.51
N MET A 49 -7.18 -6.66 7.41
CA MET A 49 -6.68 -8.03 7.65
C MET A 49 -6.15 -8.81 6.42
N GLY A 50 -5.78 -8.14 5.33
CA GLY A 50 -5.23 -8.81 4.14
C GLY A 50 -3.96 -9.61 4.44
N TRP A 51 -3.20 -9.24 5.47
CA TRP A 51 -2.00 -9.93 5.95
C TRP A 51 -2.28 -11.28 6.64
N VAL A 52 -3.51 -11.52 7.12
CA VAL A 52 -3.86 -12.79 7.79
C VAL A 52 -3.76 -13.97 6.82
N VAL A 53 -4.21 -13.79 5.58
CA VAL A 53 -4.07 -14.82 4.53
C VAL A 53 -2.61 -15.06 4.17
N HIS A 54 -1.80 -14.00 4.12
CA HIS A 54 -0.36 -14.13 3.90
C HIS A 54 0.31 -14.93 5.02
N LEU A 55 -0.01 -14.66 6.28
CA LEU A 55 0.51 -15.44 7.40
C LEU A 55 0.04 -16.89 7.36
N TRP A 56 -1.23 -17.13 7.02
CA TRP A 56 -1.74 -18.49 6.88
C TRP A 56 -1.00 -19.26 5.78
N SER A 57 -0.79 -18.66 4.60
CA SER A 57 -0.01 -19.27 3.52
C SER A 57 1.44 -19.55 3.90
N ILE A 58 2.09 -18.65 4.66
CA ILE A 58 3.45 -18.88 5.16
C ILE A 58 3.47 -20.09 6.10
N LEU A 59 2.53 -20.16 7.04
CA LEU A 59 2.43 -21.27 7.99
C LEU A 59 2.14 -22.59 7.27
N ASP A 60 1.20 -22.61 6.33
CA ASP A 60 0.85 -23.81 5.56
C ASP A 60 2.06 -24.32 4.76
N ALA A 61 2.79 -23.43 4.08
CA ALA A 61 4.00 -23.78 3.34
C ALA A 61 5.13 -24.29 4.26
N ALA A 62 5.32 -23.67 5.43
CA ALA A 62 6.35 -24.06 6.39
C ALA A 62 6.03 -25.38 7.11
N LEU A 63 4.74 -25.68 7.32
CA LEU A 63 4.27 -26.90 7.97
C LEU A 63 4.08 -28.07 7.00
N TRP A 64 4.14 -27.82 5.69
CA TRP A 64 4.03 -28.85 4.67
C TRP A 64 5.10 -29.93 4.83
N LYS A 65 4.66 -31.16 5.10
CA LYS A 65 5.53 -32.35 5.09
C LYS A 65 5.23 -33.15 3.82
N PRO A 66 6.17 -33.27 2.86
CA PRO A 66 5.96 -34.09 1.69
C PRO A 66 5.76 -35.54 2.11
N LYS A 67 4.73 -36.20 1.57
CA LYS A 67 4.50 -37.63 1.79
C LYS A 67 5.70 -38.37 1.18
N ALA A 68 6.46 -39.09 2.00
CA ALA A 68 7.58 -39.89 1.51
C ALA A 68 7.02 -40.87 0.47
N THR A 69 7.41 -40.68 -0.79
CA THR A 69 7.06 -41.60 -1.86
C THR A 69 7.76 -42.91 -1.55
N SER A 70 7.01 -43.90 -1.04
CA SER A 70 7.47 -45.28 -0.98
C SER A 70 7.50 -45.82 -2.40
N VAL A 71 8.60 -45.54 -3.11
CA VAL A 71 8.98 -46.24 -4.34
C VAL A 71 9.90 -47.39 -3.96
#